data_AF-A0A7T7XS36-F1
#
_entry.id   AF-A0A7T7XS36-F1
#
_cell.length_a   1.000
_cell.length_b   1.000
_cell.length_c   1.000
_cell.angle_alpha   90.00
_cell.angle_beta   90.00
_cell.angle_gamma   90.00
#
_symmetry.space_group_name_H-M   'P 1'
#
loop_
_entity.id
_entity.type
_entity.pdbx_description
1 polymer ?
#
loop_
_entity_poly.entity_id
_entity_poly.type
_entity_poly.pdbx_seq_one_letter_code
_entity_poly.pdbx_strand_id
1 'polypeptide(L)' 'MAAVLLEKIIAEAKSLGYTVIRLHASAMGKPLYSRYGFIESEGFMHLSE' A
#
# COMPACT_ATOMS: atom_id res chain seq x y z
N MET A 1 8.74 -12.69 -3.28
CA MET A 1 7.57 -12.99 -4.13
C MET A 1 6.37 -12.10 -3.84
N ALA A 2 5.97 -11.85 -2.58
CA ALA A 2 4.83 -10.95 -2.27
C ALA A 2 5.09 -9.45 -2.57
N ALA A 3 6.31 -8.96 -2.31
CA ALA A 3 6.72 -7.58 -2.58
C ALA A 3 6.54 -7.17 -4.06
N VAL A 4 6.95 -8.05 -4.98
CA VAL A 4 6.84 -7.83 -6.43
C VAL A 4 5.38 -7.73 -6.88
N LEU A 5 4.47 -8.48 -6.25
CA LEU A 5 3.05 -8.40 -6.56
C LEU A 5 2.47 -7.05 -6.08
N LEU A 6 2.83 -6.62 -4.88
CA LEU A 6 2.40 -5.32 -4.34
C LEU A 6 2.87 -4.16 -5.22
N GLU A 7 4.12 -4.19 -5.69
CA GLU A 7 4.64 -3.19 -6.63
C GLU A 7 3.84 -3.12 -7.92
N LYS A 8 3.48 -4.27 -8.50
CA LYS A 8 2.64 -4.31 -9.71
C LYS A 8 1.25 -3.74 -9.48
N ILE A 9 0.62 -4.07 -8.35
CA ILE A 9 -0.71 -3.56 -7.99
C ILE A 9 -0.66 -2.04 -7.82
N ILE A 10 0.37 -1.51 -7.13
CA ILE A 10 0.55 -0.07 -6.95
C ILE A 10 0.75 0.62 -8.30
N ALA A 11 1.60 0.06 -9.17
CA ALA A 11 1.86 0.62 -10.49
C ALA A 11 0.60 0.65 -11.36
N GLU A 12 -0.21 -0.42 -11.33
CA GLU A 12 -1.49 -0.49 -12.04
C GLU A 12 -2.50 0.52 -11.50
N ALA A 13 -2.64 0.62 -10.17
CA ALA A 13 -3.55 1.58 -9.56
C ALA A 13 -3.21 3.03 -9.95
N LYS A 14 -1.91 3.38 -9.96
CA LYS A 14 -1.42 4.67 -10.44
C LYS A 14 -1.71 4.89 -11.93
N SER A 15 -1.48 3.87 -12.76
CA SER A 15 -1.77 3.94 -14.20
C SER A 15 -3.25 4.17 -14.50
N LEU A 16 -4.14 3.73 -13.61
CA LEU A 16 -5.59 3.94 -13.71
C LEU A 16 -6.05 5.30 -13.13
N GLY A 17 -5.12 6.10 -12.61
CA GLY A 17 -5.41 7.42 -12.03
C GLY A 17 -5.98 7.37 -10.62
N TYR A 18 -5.86 6.25 -9.90
CA TYR A 18 -6.23 6.21 -8.50
C TYR A 18 -5.21 6.98 -7.66
N THR A 19 -5.70 7.94 -6.89
CA THR A 19 -4.89 8.80 -6.01
C THR A 19 -4.75 8.24 -4.60
N VAL A 20 -5.53 7.20 -4.28
CA VAL A 20 -5.62 6.62 -2.94
C VAL A 20 -5.62 5.10 -3.01
N ILE A 21 -4.68 4.48 -2.29
CA ILE A 21 -4.66 3.03 -2.05
C ILE A 21 -4.81 2.80 -0.54
N ARG A 22 -5.79 1.98 -0.14
CA ARG A 22 -6.00 1.57 1.26
C ARG A 22 -5.99 0.06 1.38
N LEU A 23 -5.31 -0.44 2.40
CA LEU A 23 -5.28 -1.88 2.69
C LEU A 23 -5.31 -2.14 4.20
N HIS A 24 -5.97 -3.22 4.58
CA HIS A 24 -5.88 -3.76 5.92
C HIS A 24 -4.54 -4.52 6.06
N ALA A 25 -3.77 -4.16 7.07
CA ALA A 25 -2.52 -4.84 7.40
C ALA A 25 -2.59 -5.42 8.82
N SER A 26 -2.15 -6.66 8.98
CA SER A 26 -1.87 -7.21 10.30
C SER A 26 -0.68 -6.47 10.93
N ALA A 27 -0.53 -6.56 12.27
CA ALA A 27 0.60 -5.95 12.97
C ALA A 27 1.97 -6.35 12.38
N MET A 28 2.10 -7.59 11.88
CA MET A 28 3.30 -8.07 11.21
C MET A 28 3.49 -7.52 9.79
N GLY A 29 2.40 -7.16 9.11
CA GLY A 29 2.44 -6.61 7.74
C GLY A 29 2.73 -5.13 7.68
N LYS A 30 2.38 -4.35 8.73
CA LYS A 30 2.58 -2.89 8.77
C LYS A 30 4.01 -2.45 8.43
N PRO A 31 5.08 -3.04 9.01
CA PRO A 31 6.45 -2.60 8.72
C PRO A 31 6.85 -2.80 7.25
N LEU A 32 6.24 -3.75 6.55
CA LEU A 32 6.47 -3.96 5.12
C LEU A 32 5.86 -2.82 4.32
N TYR A 33 4.60 -2.47 4.57
CA TYR A 33 3.89 -1.43 3.83
C TYR A 33 4.47 -0.03 4.07
N SER A 34 5.00 0.24 5.27
CA SER A 34 5.70 1.50 5.54
C SER A 34 6.92 1.72 4.64
N ARG A 35 7.61 0.65 4.19
CA ARG A 35 8.72 0.76 3.22
C ARG A 35 8.27 1.20 1.83
N TYR A 36 6.99 1.01 1.52
CA TYR A 36 6.34 1.43 0.28
C TYR A 36 5.66 2.80 0.39
N GLY A 37 5.86 3.53 1.50
CA GLY A 37 5.30 4.85 1.72
C GLY A 37 3.89 4.85 2.29
N PHE A 38 3.33 3.69 2.66
CA PHE A 38 2.02 3.65 3.31
C PHE A 38 2.11 4.18 4.75
N ILE A 39 1.14 5.03 5.11
CA ILE A 39 0.97 5.64 6.42
C ILE A 39 -0.19 4.97 7.14
N GLU A 40 -0.05 4.71 8.43
CA GLU A 40 -1.15 4.18 9.23
C GLU A 40 -2.19 5.28 9.50
N SER A 41 -3.45 5.01 9.15
CA SER A 41 -4.59 5.90 9.39
C SER A 41 -5.83 5.07 9.69
N GLU A 42 -6.51 5.36 10.82
CA GLU A 42 -7.80 4.74 11.20
C GLU A 42 -7.79 3.19 11.23
N GLY A 43 -6.64 2.56 11.51
CA GLY A 43 -6.51 1.10 11.51
C GLY A 43 -6.24 0.47 10.12
N PHE A 44 -6.01 1.30 9.11
CA PHE A 44 -5.62 0.91 7.76
C PHE A 44 -4.24 1.48 7.40
N MET A 45 -3.61 0.88 6.40
CA MET A 45 -2.44 1.46 5.73
C MET A 45 -2.92 2.21 4.49
N HIS A 46 -2.50 3.46 4.35
CA HIS A 46 -2.92 4.38 3.29
C HIS A 46 -1.72 4.91 2.51
N LEU A 47 -1.77 4.85 1.19
CA LEU A 47 -0.83 5.51 0.29
C LEU A 47 -1.58 6.58 -0.50
N SER A 48 -1.09 7.81 -0.42
CA SER A 48 -1.54 8.98 -1.18
C SER A 48 -0.35 9.53 -1.97
N GLU A 49 -0.53 9.72 -3.28
CA GLU A 49 0.38 10.52 -4.12
C GLU A 49 -0.23 11.88 -4.47
#